data_AF-A0A3D4AS13-F1
#
_entry.id   AF-A0A3D4AS13-F1
#
_cell.length_a   1.000
_cell.length_b   1.000
_cell.length_c   1.000
_cell.angle_alpha   90.00
_cell.angle_beta   90.00
_cell.angle_gamma   90.00
#
_symmetry.space_group_name_H-M   'P 1'
#
loop_
_entity.id
_entity.type
_entity.pdbx_description
1 polymer ?
#
loop_
_entity_poly.entity_id
_entity_poly.type
_entity_poly.pdbx_seq_one_letter_code
_entity_poly.pdbx_strand_id
1 'polypeptide(L)' 'MSLYNVFDIAGSGMSAQNVRLNTTASNISNANTISSSQNETYRARQPVFAAELTKASASASNPQGSAVGV' A
#
# COMPACT_ATOMS: atom_id res chain seq x y z
N MET A 1 -16.55 -0.73 -23.68
CA MET A 1 -16.42 0.37 -22.69
C MET A 1 -16.87 -0.05 -21.29
N SER A 2 -18.10 -0.49 -21.04
CA SER A 2 -18.56 -0.81 -19.66
C SER A 2 -17.86 -2.01 -18.99
N LEU A 3 -17.71 -3.13 -19.71
CA LEU A 3 -17.15 -4.36 -19.11
C LEU A 3 -15.67 -4.23 -18.69
N TYR A 4 -14.86 -3.49 -19.46
CA TYR A 4 -13.46 -3.24 -19.10
C TYR A 4 -13.34 -2.46 -17.79
N ASN A 5 -14.16 -1.42 -17.60
CA ASN A 5 -14.19 -0.67 -16.35
C ASN A 5 -14.54 -1.54 -15.13
N VAL A 6 -15.42 -2.54 -15.29
CA VAL A 6 -15.76 -3.49 -14.22
C VAL A 6 -14.55 -4.34 -13.84
N PHE A 7 -13.79 -4.83 -14.82
CA PHE A 7 -12.58 -5.61 -14.57
C PHE A 7 -11.46 -4.77 -13.94
N ASP A 8 -11.32 -3.50 -14.33
CA ASP A 8 -10.33 -2.59 -13.72
C ASP A 8 -10.66 -2.33 -12.25
N ILE A 9 -11.94 -2.11 -11.92
CA ILE A 9 -12.38 -1.94 -10.52
C ILE A 9 -12.17 -3.24 -9.73
N ALA A 10 -12.58 -4.39 -10.27
CA ALA A 10 -12.39 -5.68 -9.59
C ALA A 10 -10.89 -6.01 -9.41
N GLY A 11 -10.08 -5.75 -10.43
CA GLY A 11 -8.63 -5.96 -10.42
C GLY A 11 -7.92 -5.07 -9.41
N SER A 12 -8.28 -3.78 -9.35
CA SER A 12 -7.73 -2.86 -8.33
C SER A 12 -8.11 -3.28 -6.91
N GLY A 13 -9.35 -3.71 -6.67
CA GLY A 13 -9.78 -4.25 -5.39
C GLY A 13 -9.04 -5.54 -4.98
N MET A 14 -8.86 -6.47 -5.92
CA MET A 14 -8.13 -7.73 -5.69
C MET A 14 -6.65 -7.48 -5.39
N SER A 15 -6.02 -6.54 -6.11
CA SER A 15 -4.64 -6.12 -5.85
C SER A 15 -4.48 -5.51 -4.45
N ALA A 16 -5.38 -4.59 -4.07
CA ALA A 16 -5.39 -4.01 -2.73
C ALA A 16 -5.56 -5.09 -1.63
N GLN A 17 -6.43 -6.07 -1.87
CA GLN A 17 -6.61 -7.19 -0.94
C GLN A 17 -5.37 -8.08 -0.84
N ASN A 18 -4.68 -8.35 -1.95
CA ASN A 18 -3.42 -9.10 -1.95
C ASN A 18 -2.35 -8.39 -1.11
N VAL A 19 -2.23 -7.06 -1.21
CA VAL A 19 -1.34 -6.25 -0.35
C VAL A 19 -1.70 -6.41 1.13
N ARG A 20 -2.99 -6.40 1.49
CA ARG A 20 -3.44 -6.63 2.88
C ARG A 20 -3.04 -8.01 3.37
N LEU A 21 -3.28 -9.05 2.58
CA LEU A 21 -2.94 -10.42 2.93
C LEU A 21 -1.43 -10.60 3.11
N ASN A 22 -0.61 -10.08 2.19
CA ASN A 22 0.85 -10.16 2.30
C ASN A 22 1.38 -9.41 3.52
N THR A 23 0.80 -8.25 3.84
CA THR A 23 1.21 -7.48 5.02
C THR A 23 0.85 -8.21 6.30
N THR A 24 -0.36 -8.75 6.40
CA THR A 24 -0.79 -9.57 7.55
C THR A 24 0.09 -10.81 7.68
N ALA A 25 0.34 -11.54 6.59
CA ALA A 25 1.21 -12.71 6.60
C ALA A 25 2.62 -12.36 7.07
N SER A 26 3.20 -11.27 6.54
CA SER A 26 4.52 -10.79 6.95
C SER A 26 4.56 -10.42 8.43
N ASN A 27 3.52 -9.74 8.94
CA ASN A 27 3.42 -9.40 10.34
C ASN A 27 3.38 -10.66 11.22
N ILE A 28 2.60 -11.68 10.83
CA ILE A 28 2.50 -12.95 11.55
C ILE A 28 3.85 -13.70 11.51
N SER A 29 4.49 -13.80 10.34
CA SER A 29 5.78 -14.48 10.18
C SER A 29 6.89 -13.86 11.02
N ASN A 30 6.83 -12.56 11.27
CA ASN A 30 7.82 -11.83 12.06
C ASN A 30 7.35 -11.51 13.50
N ALA A 31 6.18 -11.97 13.93
CA ALA A 31 5.59 -11.61 15.22
C ALA A 31 6.45 -12.06 16.42
N ASN A 32 7.26 -13.10 16.25
CA ASN A 32 8.09 -13.68 17.30
C ASN A 32 9.60 -13.54 17.03
N THR A 33 10.01 -12.63 16.14
CA THR A 33 11.44 -12.38 15.91
C THR A 33 12.02 -11.63 17.09
N ILE A 34 12.99 -12.23 17.77
CA ILE A 34 13.73 -11.63 18.87
C ILE A 34 15.02 -11.05 18.28
N SER A 35 15.25 -9.75 18.45
CA SER A 35 16.53 -9.12 18.13
C SER A 35 17.25 -8.69 19.41
N SER A 36 18.57 -8.83 19.41
CA SER A 36 19.49 -8.38 20.46
C SER A 36 19.62 -6.85 20.54
N SER A 37 19.05 -6.11 19.59
CA SER A 37 19.01 -4.65 19.57
C SER A 37 17.59 -4.11 19.35
N GLN A 38 17.20 -3.10 20.11
CA GLN A 38 15.88 -2.48 20.02
C GLN A 38 15.62 -1.88 18.62
N ASN A 39 16.66 -1.42 17.93
CA ASN A 39 16.54 -0.86 16.57
C ASN A 39 16.37 -1.92 15.47
N GLU A 40 16.73 -3.16 15.76
CA GLU A 40 16.61 -4.29 14.83
C GLU A 40 15.35 -5.12 15.07
N THR A 41 14.57 -4.78 16.09
CA THR A 41 13.30 -5.47 16.39
C THR A 41 12.26 -5.16 15.33
N TYR A 42 11.59 -6.20 14.84
CA TYR A 42 10.55 -6.07 13.85
C TYR A 42 9.38 -5.20 14.34
N ARG A 43 8.86 -4.35 13.45
CA ARG A 43 7.66 -3.52 13.69
C ARG A 43 6.58 -3.88 12.70
N ALA A 44 5.37 -4.12 13.20
CA ALA A 44 4.21 -4.45 12.38
C ALA A 44 3.89 -3.32 11.39
N ARG A 45 3.51 -3.69 10.18
CA ARG A 45 3.16 -2.77 9.09
C ARG A 45 1.65 -2.77 8.86
N GLN A 46 1.10 -1.64 8.42
CA GLN A 46 -0.33 -1.51 8.08
C GLN A 46 -0.48 -0.78 6.74
N PRO A 47 -1.15 -1.39 5.75
CA PRO A 47 -1.40 -0.72 4.48
C PRO A 47 -2.56 0.28 4.62
N VAL A 48 -2.42 1.44 3.98
CA VAL A 48 -3.46 2.48 3.89
C VAL A 48 -3.81 2.67 2.43
N PHE A 49 -5.11 2.64 2.11
CA PHE A 49 -5.63 2.77 0.75
C PHE A 49 -6.40 4.08 0.61
N ALA A 50 -6.34 4.68 -0.58
CA ALA A 50 -7.09 5.88 -0.94
C ALA A 50 -7.69 5.71 -2.34
N ALA A 51 -8.78 6.40 -2.62
CA ALA A 51 -9.36 6.42 -3.96
C ALA A 51 -8.42 7.15 -4.94
N GLU A 52 -8.32 6.65 -6.18
CA GLU A 52 -7.45 7.26 -7.20
C GLU A 52 -7.85 8.71 -7.52
N LEU A 53 -9.14 9.07 -7.42
CA LEU A 53 -9.59 10.46 -7.53
C LEU A 53 -9.01 11.35 -6.42
N THR A 54 -8.97 10.85 -5.18
CA THR A 54 -8.36 11.53 -4.03
C THR A 54 -6.86 11.69 -4.24
N LYS A 55 -6.19 10.69 -4.79
CA LYS A 55 -4.76 10.77 -5.14
C LYS A 55 -4.50 11.79 -6.25
N ALA A 56 -5.30 11.79 -7.31
CA ALA A 56 -5.16 12.74 -8.41
C ALA A 56 -5.39 14.19 -7.97
N SER A 57 -6.39 14.44 -7.13
CA SER A 57 -6.66 15.77 -6.57
C SER A 57 -5.56 16.25 -5.61
N ALA A 58 -4.99 15.36 -4.80
CA ALA A 58 -3.83 15.67 -3.96
C ALA A 58 -2.55 15.97 -4.76
N SER A 59 -2.35 15.30 -5.91
CA SER A 59 -1.25 15.61 -6.82
C SER A 59 -1.44 16.95 -7.54
N ALA A 60 -2.68 17.29 -7.91
CA ALA A 60 -3.00 18.55 -8.58
C ALA A 60 -2.85 19.78 -7.65
N SER A 61 -3.07 19.60 -6.34
CA SER A 61 -2.87 20.67 -5.36
C SER A 61 -1.41 20.89 -4.96
N ASN A 62 -0.49 19.98 -5.33
CA ASN A 62 0.91 20.04 -4.92
C ASN A 62 1.89 19.82 -6.10
N PRO A 63 1.95 20.75 -7.09
CA PRO A 63 2.80 20.63 -8.28
C PRO A 63 4.32 20.67 -8.01
N GLN A 64 4.78 20.97 -6.78
CA GLN A 64 6.19 21.19 -6.46
C GLN A 64 6.97 19.90 -6.08
N GLY A 65 6.30 18.73 -5.95
CA GLY A 65 6.91 17.49 -5.45
C GLY A 65 7.38 16.47 -6.50
N SER A 66 7.11 16.68 -7.80
CA SER A 66 7.36 15.70 -8.87
C SER A 66 8.80 15.73 -9.44
N ALA A 67 9.74 16.40 -8.78
CA ALA A 67 11.08 16.64 -9.31
C ALA A 67 12.23 15.91 -8.56
N VAL A 68 11.95 14.97 -7.67
CA VAL A 68 13.05 14.21 -7.03
C VAL A 68 12.71 12.72 -6.94
N GLY A 69 13.38 11.93 -7.78
CA GLY A 69 13.40 10.47 -7.69
C GLY A 69 13.66 9.80 -9.03
N VAL A 70 14.94 9.66 -9.38
CA VAL A 70 15.46 8.55 -10.19
C VAL A 70 15.22 7.22 -9.49
#